data_AF-A0A1H4KVW0-F1
#
_entry.id   AF-A0A1H4KVW0-F1
#
_cell.length_a   1.000
_cell.length_b   1.000
_cell.length_c   1.000
_cell.angle_alpha   90.00
_cell.angle_beta   90.00
_cell.angle_gamma   90.00
#
_symmetry.space_group_name_H-M   'P 1'
#
loop_
_entity.id
_entity.type
_entity.pdbx_description
1 polymer ?
#
loop_
_entity_poly.entity_id
_entity_poly.type
_entity_poly.pdbx_seq_one_letter_code
_entity_poly.pdbx_strand_id
1 'polypeptide(L)' 'MEHNVDYHLREALRHLEAALNQSVNTIVEDNGKKKEIGLSWEQFLGQFMGMVREQGKKTKINLLGLVSFSRIR' A
#
# COMPACT_ATOMS: atom_id res chain seq x y z
N MET A 1 10.76 13.21 -19.31
CA MET A 1 9.46 12.63 -18.94
C MET A 1 9.23 12.99 -17.48
N GLU A 2 8.28 13.88 -17.20
CA GLU A 2 8.02 14.31 -15.82
C GLU A 2 7.37 13.16 -15.04
N HIS A 3 8.05 12.67 -14.01
CA HIS A 3 7.51 11.72 -13.05
C HIS A 3 6.55 12.46 -12.12
N ASN A 4 5.32 12.67 -12.57
CA ASN A 4 4.27 13.27 -11.76
C ASN A 4 3.69 12.25 -10.75
N VAL A 5 2.84 12.73 -9.84
CA VAL A 5 2.24 11.91 -8.78
C VAL A 5 1.47 10.70 -9.37
N ASP A 6 0.77 10.89 -10.49
CA ASP A 6 -0.01 9.82 -11.14
C ASP A 6 0.88 8.68 -11.65
N TYR A 7 2.05 8.99 -12.22
CA TYR A 7 3.01 7.99 -12.65
C TYR A 7 3.44 7.10 -11.49
N HIS A 8 3.84 7.71 -10.36
CA HIS A 8 4.27 6.96 -9.18
C HIS A 8 3.16 6.14 -8.54
N LEU A 9 1.93 6.67 -8.49
CA LEU A 9 0.77 5.93 -7.98
C LEU A 9 0.44 4.70 -8.84
N ARG A 10 0.56 4.80 -10.17
CA ARG A 10 0.36 3.66 -11.07
C ARG A 10 1.42 2.59 -10.90
N GLU A 11 2.68 2.96 -10.81
CA GLU A 11 3.75 2.00 -10.58
C GLU A 11 3.63 1.32 -9.20
N ALA A 12 3.26 2.07 -8.16
CA ALA A 12 2.98 1.50 -6.85
C ALA A 12 1.84 0.46 -6.90
N LEU A 13 0.76 0.74 -7.64
CA LEU A 13 -0.34 -0.20 -7.84
C LEU A 13 0.10 -1.46 -8.61
N ARG A 14 0.95 -1.32 -9.64
CA ARG A 14 1.49 -2.46 -10.39
C ARG A 14 2.31 -3.40 -9.49
N HIS A 15 3.12 -2.85 -8.61
CA HIS A 15 3.87 -3.64 -7.63
C HIS A 15 2.96 -4.26 -6.56
N LEU A 16 1.93 -3.52 -6.12
CA LEU A 16 0.95 -4.02 -5.16
C LEU A 16 0.16 -5.22 -5.72
N GLU A 17 -0.27 -5.16 -6.98
CA GLU A 17 -0.96 -6.25 -7.65
C GLU A 17 -0.09 -7.52 -7.73
N ALA A 18 1.19 -7.37 -8.10
CA ALA A 18 2.12 -8.49 -8.09
C ALA A 18 2.29 -9.10 -6.69
N ALA A 19 2.44 -8.27 -5.66
CA ALA A 19 2.57 -8.73 -4.28
C ALA A 19 1.30 -9.43 -3.76
N LEU A 20 0.11 -8.96 -4.13
CA LEU A 20 -1.17 -9.60 -3.81
C LEU A 20 -1.25 -10.99 -4.42
N ASN A 21 -1.00 -11.11 -5.72
CA ASN A 21 -1.08 -12.39 -6.43
C ASN A 21 -0.07 -13.40 -5.86
N GLN A 22 1.17 -12.97 -5.63
CA GLN A 22 2.20 -13.83 -5.02
C GLN A 22 1.84 -14.25 -3.59
N SER A 23 1.29 -13.34 -2.79
CA SER A 23 0.85 -13.63 -1.42
C SER A 23 -0.21 -14.72 -1.40
N VAL A 24 -1.23 -14.60 -2.25
CA VAL A 24 -2.32 -15.58 -2.33
C VAL A 24 -1.80 -16.94 -2.80
N ASN A 25 -1.04 -16.96 -3.90
CA ASN A 25 -0.48 -18.21 -4.43
C ASN A 25 0.40 -18.92 -3.38
N THR A 26 1.25 -18.17 -2.67
CA THR A 26 2.10 -18.72 -1.61
C THR A 26 1.28 -19.36 -0.49
N ILE A 27 0.19 -18.73 -0.06
CA ILE A 27 -0.69 -19.27 0.99
C ILE A 27 -1.48 -20.49 0.50
N VAL A 28 -1.90 -20.50 -0.76
CA VAL A 28 -2.60 -21.64 -1.36
C VAL A 28 -1.67 -22.85 -1.49
N GLU A 29 -0.41 -22.63 -1.88
CA GLU A 29 0.62 -23.68 -1.99
C GLU A 29 1.09 -24.18 -0.62
N ASP A 30 1.21 -23.28 0.37
CA ASP A 30 1.60 -23.61 1.74
C ASP A 30 0.84 -22.76 2.75
N ASN A 31 -0.21 -23.34 3.34
CA ASN A 31 -1.03 -22.68 4.36
C ASN A 31 -0.22 -22.32 5.64
N GLY A 32 0.94 -22.97 5.87
CA GLY A 32 1.87 -22.63 6.95
C GLY A 32 2.47 -21.22 6.81
N LYS A 33 2.52 -20.68 5.58
CA LYS A 33 3.03 -19.34 5.30
C LYS A 33 2.08 -18.20 5.64
N LYS A 34 0.82 -18.50 5.98
CA LYS A 34 -0.21 -17.48 6.25
C LYS A 34 0.21 -16.44 7.28
N LYS A 35 0.84 -16.86 8.38
CA LYS A 35 1.31 -15.94 9.43
C LYS A 35 2.45 -15.04 8.94
N GLU A 36 3.41 -15.60 8.23
CA GLU A 36 4.57 -14.87 7.67
C GLU A 36 4.13 -13.82 6.64
N ILE A 37 3.25 -14.21 5.72
CA ILE A 37 2.68 -13.30 4.74
C ILE A 37 1.85 -12.21 5.43
N GLY A 38 1.03 -12.56 6.43
CA GLY A 38 0.29 -11.59 7.24
C GLY A 38 1.19 -10.54 7.89
N LEU A 39 2.29 -10.96 8.52
CA LEU A 39 3.28 -10.04 9.12
C LEU A 39 3.91 -9.11 8.07
N SER A 40 4.17 -9.61 6.86
CA SER A 40 4.72 -8.79 5.77
C SER A 40 3.74 -7.69 5.35
N TRP A 41 2.45 -8.01 5.26
CA TRP A 41 1.38 -7.03 5.00
C TRP A 41 1.23 -6.01 6.13
N GLU A 42 1.30 -6.45 7.39
CA GLU A 42 1.26 -5.55 8.55
C GLU A 42 2.41 -4.53 8.52
N GLN A 43 3.63 -4.98 8.23
CA GLN A 43 4.80 -4.12 8.11
C GLN A 43 4.64 -3.11 6.97
N PHE A 44 4.21 -3.56 5.79
CA PHE A 44 4.00 -2.70 4.63
C PHE A 44 2.95 -1.61 4.91
N LEU A 45 1.78 -2.00 5.42
CA LEU A 45 0.69 -1.05 5.73
C LEU A 45 1.10 -0.08 6.84
N GLY A 46 1.84 -0.57 7.86
CA GLY A 46 2.39 0.26 8.92
C GLY A 46 3.34 1.34 8.40
N GLN A 47 4.27 0.95 7.52
CA GLN A 47 5.21 1.88 6.87
C GLN A 47 4.48 2.88 5.98
N PHE A 48 3.56 2.42 5.12
CA PHE A 48 2.77 3.29 4.24
C PHE A 48 2.00 4.35 5.02
N MET A 49 1.23 3.93 6.03
CA MET A 49 0.47 4.86 6.88
C MET A 49 1.40 5.77 7.70
N GLY A 50 2.57 5.27 8.10
CA GLY A 50 3.64 6.05 8.72
C GLY A 50 4.09 7.22 7.84
N MET A 51 4.46 6.93 6.59
CA MET A 51 4.92 7.94 5.62
C MET A 51 3.85 9.00 5.36
N VAL A 52 2.59 8.59 5.15
CA VAL A 52 1.47 9.52 4.92
C VAL A 52 1.28 10.46 6.12
N ARG A 53 1.31 9.93 7.34
CA ARG A 53 1.19 10.74 8.56
C ARG A 53 2.39 11.67 8.76
N GLU A 54 3.60 11.18 8.53
CA GLU A 54 4.81 11.98 8.67
C GLU A 54 4.82 13.15 7.69
N GLN A 55 4.44 12.90 6.44
CA GLN A 55 4.32 13.96 5.44
C GLN A 55 3.25 14.99 5.84
N GLY A 56 2.11 14.54 6.37
CA GLY A 56 1.08 15.42 6.88
C GLY A 56 1.54 16.28 8.06
N LYS A 57 2.32 15.73 9.00
CA LYS A 57 2.93 16.50 10.09
C LYS A 57 3.90 17.56 9.58
N LYS A 58 4.75 17.21 8.61
CA LYS A 58 5.77 18.12 8.04
C LYS A 58 5.15 19.26 7.24
N THR A 59 4.10 18.99 6.47
CA THR A 59 3.53 19.92 5.49
C THR A 59 2.22 20.58 5.94
N LYS A 60 1.60 20.10 7.03
CA LYS A 60 0.23 20.43 7.45
C LYS A 60 -0.84 20.05 6.43
N ILE A 61 -0.53 19.19 5.46
CA ILE A 61 -1.48 18.69 4.45
C ILE A 61 -1.92 17.28 4.81
N ASN A 62 -3.21 17.09 5.06
CA ASN A 62 -3.79 15.76 5.29
C ASN A 62 -4.18 15.10 3.96
N LEU A 63 -3.28 14.35 3.34
CA LEU A 63 -3.55 13.66 2.06
C LEU A 63 -4.78 12.75 2.11
N LEU A 64 -4.95 11.97 3.19
CA LEU A 64 -6.14 11.11 3.34
C LEU A 64 -7.41 11.93 3.54
N GLY A 65 -7.31 13.12 4.13
CA GLY A 65 -8.42 14.06 4.25
C GLY A 65 -8.88 14.65 2.91
N LEU A 66 -8.04 14.61 1.87
CA LEU A 66 -8.41 15.01 0.51
C LEU A 66 -9.18 13.89 -0.23
N VAL A 67 -9.13 12.66 0.28
CA VAL A 67 -9.77 11.50 -0.35
C VAL A 67 -11.23 11.42 0.09
N SER A 68 -12.13 11.42 -0.89
CA SER A 68 -13.55 11.12 -0.65
C SER A 68 -13.74 9.61 -0.56
N PHE A 69 -13.56 9.02 0.63
CA PHE A 69 -13.71 7.57 0.84
C PHE A 69 -15.10 7.03 0.42
N SER A 70 -16.14 7.86 0.43
CA SER A 70 -17.47 7.50 -0.11
C SER A 70 -17.48 7.17 -1.61
N ARG A 71 -16.43 7.54 -2.36
CA ARG A 71 -16.27 7.26 -3.79
C ARG A 71 -15.40 6.02 -4.06
N ILE A 72 -14.79 5.46 -3.02
CA ILE A 72 -14.03 4.20 -3.12
C ILE A 72 -15.04 3.07 -2.89
N ARG A 73 -15.26 2.24 -3.91
CA ARG A 73 -16.14 1.07 -3.87
C ARG A 73 -15.35 -0.19 -3.58
#